data_AF-A0A968HTW4-F1
#
_entry.id   AF-A0A968HTW4-F1
#
_cell.length_a   1.000
_cell.length_b   1.000
_cell.length_c   1.000
_cell.angle_alpha   90.00
_cell.angle_beta   90.00
_cell.angle_gamma   90.00
#
_symmetry.space_group_name_H-M   'P 1'
#
loop_
_entity.id
_entity.type
_entity.pdbx_description
1 polymer ?
#
loop_
_entity_poly.entity_id
_entity_poly.type
_entity_poly.pdbx_seq_one_letter_code
_entity_poly.pdbx_strand_id
1 'polypeptide(L)'
;MCPDEVCEADDDIGSEPTLETETDDGSPTPDLPPPPECEQDSDCSDSDKAPFCIAGTCQPCSSSPTPDLACAAQNPDQPLCHADECVACFGDNPGACAAQGQVCVAGETICGACTAHDQCPGEAACDILAGECFLPSTVWHVDGDGGRDFVSIGEALEHVQFIDATLIIHGLESGGAYYESIDHHGSEALALLAAPGEFPRIEGPASQPAISLGYSELYLRGLEIHTNGGIYVDNQGQLHMHDTKVYFVDGDEAIELYAGAGLTMRNSMLRGKVVVNDDAFFDVSYSTIYSGAWSPFYCSGAIAPSSLRNNLLATEEGAETILGCLEASMLARGNALSTGIPSKPDNTIIGPAQPGWFADLQPNLHLGPNIPLSVATAATWSADDPSVDIDGNPRSAEEGVQGWAGADVP
;
A
#
# COMPACT_ATOMS: atom_id res chain seq x y z
N MET A 1 -11.78 -38.22 32.70
CA MET A 1 -12.40 -39.15 33.68
C MET A 1 -11.89 -38.78 35.06
N CYS A 2 -12.80 -38.22 35.87
CA CYS A 2 -12.79 -37.94 37.33
C CYS A 2 -11.75 -36.97 37.92
N PRO A 3 -12.08 -36.27 39.04
CA PRO A 3 -13.32 -35.50 39.30
C PRO A 3 -13.09 -34.20 40.14
N ASP A 4 -14.14 -33.36 40.19
CA ASP A 4 -14.68 -32.55 41.31
C ASP A 4 -13.76 -31.93 42.39
N GLU A 5 -13.65 -30.60 42.40
CA GLU A 5 -13.52 -29.74 43.60
C GLU A 5 -13.84 -28.27 43.21
N VAL A 6 -15.11 -27.84 43.27
CA VAL A 6 -15.72 -27.03 44.35
C VAL A 6 -14.87 -25.84 44.81
N CYS A 7 -15.17 -24.67 44.25
CA CYS A 7 -14.98 -23.36 44.90
C CYS A 7 -16.24 -22.53 44.65
N GLU A 8 -17.27 -22.75 45.46
CA GLU A 8 -18.29 -21.74 45.73
C GLU A 8 -17.74 -20.76 46.76
N ALA A 9 -17.87 -19.47 46.49
CA ALA A 9 -17.83 -18.41 47.49
C ALA A 9 -18.87 -17.36 47.08
N ASP A 10 -20.07 -17.53 47.62
CA ASP A 10 -21.00 -16.45 47.88
C ASP A 10 -20.36 -15.52 48.92
N ASP A 11 -20.34 -14.21 48.65
CA ASP A 11 -20.54 -13.22 49.70
C ASP A 11 -21.22 -11.97 49.13
N ASP A 12 -22.47 -11.90 49.53
CA ASP A 12 -23.45 -10.84 49.40
C ASP A 12 -23.04 -9.65 50.28
N ILE A 13 -22.64 -8.53 49.68
CA ILE A 13 -22.57 -7.23 50.38
C ILE A 13 -23.25 -6.17 49.52
N GLY A 14 -24.56 -6.05 49.74
CA GLY A 14 -25.30 -4.84 49.44
C GLY A 14 -24.68 -3.64 50.17
N SER A 15 -24.41 -2.59 49.41
CA SER A 15 -24.17 -1.24 49.93
C SER A 15 -24.79 -0.27 48.94
N GLU A 16 -26.04 0.10 49.20
CA GLU A 16 -26.66 1.28 48.62
C GLU A 16 -25.97 2.52 49.22
N PRO A 17 -25.32 3.40 48.44
CA PRO A 17 -25.04 4.75 48.86
C PRO A 17 -26.18 5.65 48.38
N THR A 18 -26.95 6.11 49.36
CA THR A 18 -27.65 7.39 49.44
C THR A 18 -27.68 8.25 48.16
N LEU A 19 -28.90 8.39 47.64
CA LEU A 19 -29.32 9.43 46.70
C LEU A 19 -29.16 10.80 47.40
N GLU A 20 -28.03 11.48 47.19
CA GLU A 20 -27.91 12.90 47.50
C GLU A 20 -28.59 13.69 46.38
N THR A 21 -29.75 14.25 46.69
CA THR A 21 -30.40 15.29 45.90
C THR A 21 -29.51 16.53 45.91
N GLU A 22 -28.70 16.69 44.87
CA GLU A 22 -28.08 17.95 44.49
C GLU A 22 -29.22 18.94 44.18
N THR A 23 -29.37 19.93 45.05
CA THR A 23 -30.18 21.12 44.79
C THR A 23 -29.56 21.87 43.61
N ASP A 24 -30.24 21.81 42.46
CA ASP A 24 -30.03 22.65 41.29
C ASP A 24 -30.23 24.13 41.69
N ASP A 25 -29.13 24.77 42.06
CA ASP A 25 -29.07 26.20 42.33
C ASP A 25 -29.07 26.90 40.96
N GLY A 26 -30.28 27.18 40.48
CA GLY A 26 -30.60 27.80 39.19
C GLY A 26 -29.84 29.10 38.99
N SER A 27 -28.60 28.97 38.53
CA SER A 27 -27.83 30.06 37.96
C SER A 27 -28.54 30.47 36.66
N PRO A 28 -28.93 31.75 36.51
CA PRO A 28 -29.55 32.22 35.28
C PRO A 28 -28.57 31.95 34.15
N THR A 29 -28.97 31.11 33.19
CA THR A 29 -28.30 30.98 31.91
C THR A 29 -28.08 32.40 31.38
N PRO A 30 -26.84 32.83 31.15
CA PRO A 30 -26.59 34.13 30.55
C PRO A 30 -27.36 34.17 29.23
N ASP A 31 -28.25 35.16 29.08
CA ASP A 31 -29.01 35.39 27.85
C ASP A 31 -28.03 35.43 26.68
N LEU A 32 -28.01 34.36 25.89
CA LEU A 32 -27.27 34.35 24.64
C LEU A 32 -27.87 35.46 23.77
N PRO A 33 -27.05 36.32 23.15
CA PRO A 33 -27.56 37.34 22.24
C PRO A 33 -28.42 36.65 21.17
N PRO A 34 -29.52 37.29 20.73
CA PRO A 34 -30.36 36.73 19.68
C PRO A 34 -29.49 36.43 18.45
N PRO A 35 -29.78 35.33 17.73
CA PRO A 35 -29.02 34.97 16.54
C PRO A 35 -29.02 36.15 15.56
N PRO A 36 -27.90 36.40 14.86
CA PRO A 36 -27.82 37.49 13.91
C PRO A 36 -28.92 37.34 12.85
N GLU A 37 -29.65 38.43 12.62
CA GLU A 37 -30.62 38.53 11.54
C GLU A 37 -29.88 38.63 10.20
N CYS A 38 -30.44 38.02 9.15
CA CYS A 38 -29.87 38.00 7.82
C CYS A 38 -30.96 38.16 6.76
N GLU A 39 -30.61 38.64 5.57
CA GLU A 39 -31.49 38.67 4.40
C GLU A 39 -31.02 37.68 3.31
N GLN A 40 -29.74 37.31 3.33
CA GLN A 40 -29.08 36.42 2.36
C GLN A 40 -27.88 35.69 3.02
N ASP A 41 -27.43 34.59 2.42
CA ASP A 41 -26.34 33.75 2.98
C ASP A 41 -25.02 34.52 3.17
N SER A 42 -24.72 35.51 2.31
CA SER A 42 -23.53 36.34 2.47
C SER A 42 -23.54 37.22 3.72
N ASP A 43 -24.70 37.44 4.34
CA ASP A 43 -24.80 38.17 5.61
C ASP A 43 -24.36 37.29 6.80
N CYS A 44 -24.25 35.98 6.59
CA CYS A 44 -23.86 34.99 7.57
C CYS A 44 -22.40 34.54 7.43
N SER A 45 -21.60 35.16 6.54
CA SER A 45 -20.21 34.75 6.26
C SER A 45 -19.26 34.84 7.45
N ASP A 46 -19.60 35.64 8.46
CA ASP A 46 -18.80 35.80 9.68
C ASP A 46 -19.09 34.69 10.72
N SER A 47 -20.03 33.77 10.42
CA SER A 47 -20.39 32.65 11.28
C SER A 47 -19.97 31.32 10.66
N ASP A 48 -18.78 30.85 11.03
CA ASP A 48 -18.21 29.58 10.53
C ASP A 48 -19.14 28.36 10.75
N LYS A 49 -20.04 28.44 11.73
CA LYS A 49 -20.99 27.36 12.10
C LYS A 49 -22.43 27.62 11.66
N ALA A 50 -22.74 28.80 11.11
CA ALA A 50 -24.09 29.15 10.69
C ALA A 50 -24.10 29.96 9.39
N PRO A 51 -23.52 29.47 8.28
CA PRO A 51 -23.32 30.27 7.09
C PRO A 51 -24.59 30.46 6.23
N PHE A 52 -25.73 29.90 6.62
CA PHE A 52 -26.97 29.93 5.81
C PHE A 52 -28.03 30.84 6.42
N CYS A 53 -28.63 31.70 5.60
CA CYS A 53 -29.74 32.53 6.00
C CYS A 53 -31.08 31.80 5.82
N ILE A 54 -31.56 31.15 6.87
CA ILE A 54 -32.81 30.39 6.85
C ILE A 54 -33.86 31.11 7.70
N ALA A 55 -34.96 31.50 7.06
CA ALA A 55 -36.06 32.24 7.69
C ALA A 55 -35.62 33.53 8.41
N GLY A 56 -34.61 34.23 7.89
CA GLY A 56 -34.12 35.50 8.42
C GLY A 56 -33.14 35.36 9.59
N THR A 57 -32.65 34.15 9.86
CA THR A 57 -31.62 33.87 10.88
C THR A 57 -30.49 33.07 10.29
N CYS A 58 -29.25 33.38 10.69
CA CYS A 58 -28.09 32.55 10.36
C CYS A 58 -28.20 31.20 11.07
N GLN A 59 -28.19 30.12 10.30
CA GLN A 59 -28.41 28.75 10.73
C GLN A 59 -27.31 27.82 10.16
N PRO A 60 -27.01 26.71 10.86
CA PRO A 60 -26.05 25.70 10.37
C PRO A 60 -26.55 25.00 9.11
N CYS A 61 -25.63 24.32 8.42
CA CYS A 61 -25.96 23.56 7.21
C CYS A 61 -27.04 22.50 7.45
N SER A 62 -27.08 21.91 8.64
CA SER A 62 -28.03 20.87 9.04
C SER A 62 -29.48 21.36 9.12
N SER A 63 -29.69 22.67 9.26
CA SER A 63 -31.01 23.31 9.27
C SER A 63 -31.61 23.45 7.86
N SER A 64 -30.81 23.25 6.80
CA SER A 64 -31.30 23.22 5.43
C SER A 64 -32.06 21.92 5.13
N PRO A 65 -33.15 21.95 4.34
CA PRO A 65 -33.83 20.73 3.89
C PRO A 65 -32.97 19.87 2.94
N THR A 66 -31.92 20.46 2.36
CA THR A 66 -30.93 19.77 1.54
C THR A 66 -29.52 20.23 1.96
N PRO A 67 -29.00 19.73 3.10
CA PRO A 67 -27.76 20.23 3.71
C PRO A 67 -26.56 20.26 2.76
N ASP A 68 -26.27 19.13 2.09
CA ASP A 68 -25.15 19.04 1.16
C ASP A 68 -25.34 19.94 -0.07
N LEU A 69 -26.55 20.02 -0.61
CA LEU A 69 -26.81 20.92 -1.75
C LEU A 69 -26.62 22.39 -1.37
N ALA A 70 -26.95 22.76 -0.13
CA ALA A 70 -26.71 24.10 0.39
C ALA A 70 -25.20 24.38 0.53
N CYS A 71 -24.45 23.45 1.12
CA CYS A 71 -22.99 23.54 1.20
C CYS A 71 -22.34 23.62 -0.19
N ALA A 72 -22.71 22.75 -1.13
CA ALA A 72 -22.18 22.74 -2.49
C ALA A 72 -22.50 24.01 -3.28
N ALA A 73 -23.67 24.63 -3.07
CA ALA A 73 -24.04 25.89 -3.70
C ALA A 73 -23.23 27.07 -3.14
N GLN A 74 -22.91 27.04 -1.84
CA GLN A 74 -22.12 28.07 -1.17
C GLN A 74 -20.63 27.95 -1.48
N ASN A 75 -20.08 26.73 -1.41
CA ASN A 75 -18.68 26.43 -1.65
C ASN A 75 -18.53 25.05 -2.32
N PRO A 76 -18.20 25.00 -3.63
CA PRO A 76 -17.97 23.74 -4.35
C PRO A 76 -16.83 22.89 -3.78
N ASP A 77 -15.86 23.49 -3.08
CA ASP A 77 -14.75 22.77 -2.44
C ASP A 77 -15.13 22.18 -1.07
N GLN A 78 -16.30 22.54 -0.53
CA GLN A 78 -16.84 22.02 0.73
C GLN A 78 -18.32 21.62 0.57
N PRO A 79 -18.62 20.61 -0.26
CA PRO A 79 -19.99 20.33 -0.67
C PRO A 79 -20.80 19.55 0.35
N LEU A 80 -20.20 19.05 1.43
CA LEU A 80 -20.88 18.18 2.39
C LEU A 80 -21.20 18.93 3.68
N CYS A 81 -22.38 18.70 4.24
CA CYS A 81 -22.72 19.16 5.58
C CYS A 81 -22.37 18.08 6.61
N HIS A 82 -21.42 18.35 7.50
CA HIS A 82 -21.04 17.45 8.58
C HIS A 82 -20.88 18.22 9.89
N ALA A 83 -21.51 17.73 10.96
CA ALA A 83 -21.45 18.33 12.29
C ALA A 83 -21.73 19.85 12.29
N ASP A 84 -22.79 20.25 11.58
CA ASP A 84 -23.25 21.64 11.41
C ASP A 84 -22.32 22.55 10.57
N GLU A 85 -21.25 22.01 9.99
CA GLU A 85 -20.26 22.72 9.18
C GLU A 85 -20.21 22.18 7.75
N CYS A 86 -19.87 23.04 6.79
CA CYS A 86 -19.58 22.60 5.42
C CYS A 86 -18.14 22.11 5.34
N VAL A 87 -17.94 20.89 4.83
CA VAL A 87 -16.65 20.21 4.77
C VAL A 87 -16.37 19.67 3.38
N ALA A 88 -15.09 19.47 3.07
CA ALA A 88 -14.66 18.94 1.77
C ALA A 88 -15.10 17.49 1.59
N CYS A 89 -14.99 16.71 2.66
CA CYS A 89 -15.33 15.30 2.70
C CYS A 89 -15.62 14.87 4.15
N PHE A 90 -16.18 13.68 4.34
CA PHE A 90 -16.27 13.06 5.66
C PHE A 90 -16.50 11.54 5.54
N GLY A 91 -15.76 10.75 6.31
CA GLY A 91 -15.85 9.29 6.31
C GLY A 91 -15.60 8.73 4.91
N ASP A 92 -16.46 7.81 4.46
CA ASP A 92 -16.38 7.20 3.13
C ASP A 92 -17.02 8.08 2.02
N ASN A 93 -17.48 9.29 2.35
CA ASN A 93 -17.99 10.22 1.35
C ASN A 93 -16.85 11.15 0.88
N PRO A 94 -16.28 10.92 -0.31
CA PRO A 94 -15.13 11.67 -0.78
C PRO A 94 -15.46 13.12 -1.12
N GLY A 95 -16.74 13.50 -1.24
CA GLY A 95 -17.16 14.88 -1.48
C GLY A 95 -16.40 15.57 -2.61
N ALA A 96 -15.74 16.69 -2.31
CA ALA A 96 -14.91 17.44 -3.25
C ALA A 96 -13.60 16.73 -3.62
N CYS A 97 -13.07 15.86 -2.75
CA CYS A 97 -11.74 15.28 -2.92
C CYS A 97 -11.67 14.40 -4.18
N ALA A 98 -12.71 13.62 -4.47
CA ALA A 98 -12.75 12.79 -5.68
C ALA A 98 -12.62 13.60 -6.98
N ALA A 99 -13.20 14.80 -7.03
CA ALA A 99 -13.10 15.68 -8.20
C ALA A 99 -11.70 16.30 -8.35
N GLN A 100 -10.92 16.35 -7.26
CA GLN A 100 -9.55 16.85 -7.21
C GLN A 100 -8.51 15.74 -7.32
N GLY A 101 -8.92 14.47 -7.52
CA GLY A 101 -8.00 13.33 -7.50
C GLY A 101 -7.41 13.07 -6.11
N GLN A 102 -8.06 13.52 -5.03
CA GLN A 102 -7.57 13.39 -3.66
C GLN A 102 -8.46 12.47 -2.83
N VAL A 103 -7.95 12.04 -1.68
CA VAL A 103 -8.68 11.19 -0.73
C VAL A 103 -9.17 12.00 0.46
N CYS A 104 -10.28 11.55 1.07
CA CYS A 104 -10.67 12.09 2.36
C CYS A 104 -9.75 11.54 3.44
N VAL A 105 -9.02 12.40 4.13
CA VAL A 105 -8.10 11.94 5.19
C VAL A 105 -8.92 11.32 6.32
N ALA A 106 -8.61 10.08 6.67
CA ALA A 106 -9.39 9.31 7.64
C ALA A 106 -9.44 10.04 9.00
N GLY A 107 -10.65 10.29 9.50
CA GLY A 107 -10.87 11.00 10.76
C GLY A 107 -10.77 12.53 10.66
N GLU A 108 -10.48 13.05 9.47
CA GLU A 108 -10.47 14.48 9.18
C GLU A 108 -11.59 14.85 8.19
N THR A 109 -11.77 16.14 7.98
CA THR A 109 -12.79 16.72 7.08
C THR A 109 -12.16 17.45 5.89
N ILE A 110 -10.91 17.10 5.58
CA ILE A 110 -10.08 17.70 4.54
C ILE A 110 -9.61 16.67 3.52
N CYS A 111 -9.32 17.16 2.31
CA CYS A 111 -8.69 16.35 1.27
C CYS A 111 -7.18 16.25 1.51
N GLY A 112 -6.62 15.09 1.20
CA GLY A 112 -5.20 14.82 1.30
C GLY A 112 -4.70 13.92 0.18
N ALA A 113 -3.37 13.75 0.15
CA ALA A 113 -2.72 12.86 -0.80
C ALA A 113 -3.10 11.40 -0.51
N CYS A 114 -3.29 10.61 -1.56
CA CYS A 114 -3.37 9.16 -1.42
C CYS A 114 -1.97 8.60 -1.13
N THR A 115 -1.91 7.54 -0.33
CA THR A 115 -0.69 6.79 0.01
C THR A 115 -0.83 5.29 -0.25
N ALA A 116 -2.04 4.84 -0.59
CA ALA A 116 -2.35 3.46 -0.95
C ALA A 116 -3.48 3.41 -1.97
N HIS A 117 -3.46 2.39 -2.85
CA HIS A 117 -4.46 2.29 -3.92
C HIS A 117 -5.89 2.05 -3.40
N ASP A 118 -6.07 1.43 -2.23
CA ASP A 118 -7.40 1.19 -1.64
C ASP A 118 -8.07 2.43 -1.03
N GLN A 119 -7.35 3.55 -0.93
CA GLN A 119 -7.92 4.83 -0.51
C GLN A 119 -8.67 5.54 -1.64
N CYS A 120 -8.40 5.15 -2.89
CA CYS A 120 -8.93 5.82 -4.06
C CYS A 120 -10.33 5.29 -4.43
N PRO A 121 -11.25 6.19 -4.85
CA PRO A 121 -12.63 5.81 -5.12
C PRO A 121 -12.75 4.98 -6.40
N GLY A 122 -13.72 4.07 -6.43
CA GLY A 122 -14.11 3.34 -7.65
C GLY A 122 -13.04 2.39 -8.18
N GLU A 123 -12.25 1.77 -7.30
CA GLU A 123 -11.15 0.85 -7.64
C GLU A 123 -9.99 1.51 -8.41
N ALA A 124 -9.98 2.84 -8.54
CA ALA A 124 -8.87 3.57 -9.13
C ALA A 124 -7.59 3.39 -8.29
N ALA A 125 -6.44 3.37 -8.94
CA ALA A 125 -5.16 3.34 -8.27
C ALA A 125 -4.75 4.73 -7.77
N CYS A 126 -3.97 4.74 -6.70
CA CYS A 126 -3.17 5.89 -6.29
C CYS A 126 -1.87 5.97 -7.11
N ASP A 127 -1.58 7.12 -7.70
CA ASP A 127 -0.23 7.56 -8.01
C ASP A 127 0.44 7.95 -6.69
N ILE A 128 1.22 7.03 -6.14
CA ILE A 128 1.80 7.19 -4.80
C ILE A 128 2.85 8.30 -4.77
N LEU A 129 3.47 8.62 -5.91
CA LEU A 129 4.48 9.68 -6.00
C LEU A 129 3.84 11.06 -6.09
N ALA A 130 2.80 11.21 -6.92
CA ALA A 130 2.04 12.44 -7.02
C ALA A 130 1.12 12.65 -5.80
N GLY A 131 0.71 11.57 -5.15
CA GLY A 131 -0.30 11.58 -4.09
C GLY A 131 -1.71 11.79 -4.64
N GLU A 132 -1.97 11.40 -5.89
CA GLU A 132 -3.23 11.64 -6.59
C GLU A 132 -3.85 10.31 -7.04
N CYS A 133 -5.18 10.18 -6.92
CA CYS A 133 -5.92 9.05 -7.44
C CYS A 133 -6.12 9.20 -8.95
N PHE A 134 -5.97 8.10 -9.68
CA PHE A 134 -6.42 8.01 -11.07
C PHE A 134 -7.93 8.25 -11.16
N LEU A 135 -8.38 8.65 -12.35
CA LEU A 135 -9.79 8.93 -12.58
C LEU A 135 -10.61 7.62 -12.51
N PRO A 136 -11.75 7.59 -11.79
CA PRO A 136 -12.62 6.42 -11.79
C PRO A 136 -13.14 6.02 -13.17
N SER A 137 -13.12 6.95 -14.15
CA SER A 137 -13.48 6.68 -15.55
C SER A 137 -12.37 6.02 -16.38
N THR A 138 -11.17 5.85 -15.82
CA THR A 138 -10.02 5.19 -16.47
C THR A 138 -9.67 3.86 -15.77
N VAL A 139 -10.65 3.28 -15.07
CA VAL A 139 -10.57 1.94 -14.49
C VAL A 139 -11.19 0.94 -15.45
N TRP A 140 -10.45 -0.12 -15.78
CA TRP A 140 -10.89 -1.19 -16.67
C TRP A 140 -10.58 -2.56 -16.09
N HIS A 141 -11.44 -3.53 -16.34
CA HIS A 141 -11.24 -4.90 -15.88
C HIS A 141 -10.76 -5.81 -17.01
N VAL A 142 -9.77 -6.64 -16.70
CA VAL A 142 -9.25 -7.67 -17.60
C VAL A 142 -9.58 -9.05 -17.01
N ASP A 143 -10.29 -9.87 -17.77
CA ASP A 143 -10.68 -11.22 -17.38
C ASP A 143 -10.62 -12.16 -18.58
N GLY A 144 -9.62 -13.05 -18.60
CA GLY A 144 -9.38 -13.97 -19.70
C GLY A 144 -10.44 -15.06 -19.88
N ASP A 145 -11.33 -15.25 -18.91
CA ASP A 145 -12.51 -16.12 -19.06
C ASP A 145 -13.69 -15.37 -19.72
N GLY A 146 -13.59 -14.05 -19.86
CA GLY A 146 -14.57 -13.16 -20.45
C GLY A 146 -15.60 -12.62 -19.46
N GLY A 147 -16.43 -11.67 -19.91
CA GLY A 147 -17.45 -11.05 -19.05
C GLY A 147 -17.02 -9.74 -18.39
N ARG A 148 -15.81 -9.25 -18.69
CA ARG A 148 -15.29 -7.92 -18.34
C ARG A 148 -15.01 -7.07 -19.58
N ASP A 149 -14.34 -5.94 -19.40
CA ASP A 149 -14.07 -4.96 -20.45
C ASP A 149 -13.12 -5.54 -21.52
N PHE A 150 -12.10 -6.29 -21.08
CA PHE A 150 -11.11 -6.93 -21.94
C PHE A 150 -10.87 -8.38 -21.54
N VAL A 151 -10.45 -9.20 -22.52
CA VAL A 151 -10.10 -10.62 -22.30
C VAL A 151 -8.59 -10.88 -22.27
N SER A 152 -7.77 -9.86 -22.49
CA SER A 152 -6.31 -9.96 -22.43
C SER A 152 -5.72 -8.65 -21.93
N ILE A 153 -4.52 -8.73 -21.35
CA ILE A 153 -3.81 -7.56 -20.84
C ILE A 153 -3.38 -6.67 -22.02
N GLY A 154 -2.88 -7.27 -23.10
CA GLY A 154 -2.50 -6.57 -24.32
C GLY A 154 -3.63 -5.76 -24.96
N GLU A 155 -4.86 -6.29 -25.02
CA GLU A 155 -6.01 -5.54 -25.53
C GLU A 155 -6.31 -4.30 -24.65
N ALA A 156 -6.23 -4.46 -23.33
CA ALA A 156 -6.41 -3.35 -22.39
C ALA A 156 -5.30 -2.31 -22.53
N LEU A 157 -4.04 -2.73 -22.67
CA LEU A 157 -2.90 -1.85 -22.91
C LEU A 157 -3.04 -1.05 -24.21
N GLU A 158 -3.55 -1.67 -25.28
CA GLU A 158 -3.86 -0.97 -26.53
C GLU A 158 -4.96 0.08 -26.37
N HIS A 159 -5.91 -0.14 -25.46
CA HIS A 159 -6.99 0.80 -25.19
C HIS A 159 -6.56 2.01 -24.37
N VAL A 160 -5.74 1.81 -23.34
CA VAL A 160 -5.34 2.85 -22.38
C VAL A 160 -4.10 3.62 -22.79
N GLN A 161 -3.64 3.46 -24.04
CA GLN A 161 -2.51 4.22 -24.54
C GLN A 161 -2.77 5.72 -24.33
N PHE A 162 -1.76 6.43 -23.82
CA PHE A 162 -1.77 7.88 -23.64
C PHE A 162 -2.66 8.43 -22.52
N ILE A 163 -3.11 7.60 -21.58
CA ILE A 163 -3.79 8.05 -20.36
C ILE A 163 -3.27 7.32 -19.12
N ASP A 164 -3.38 7.97 -17.96
CA ASP A 164 -3.18 7.30 -16.68
C ASP A 164 -4.37 6.38 -16.41
N ALA A 165 -4.10 5.10 -16.12
CA ALA A 165 -5.12 4.07 -16.08
C ALA A 165 -4.89 3.01 -15.01
N THR A 166 -6.00 2.49 -14.50
CA THR A 166 -6.02 1.31 -13.62
C THR A 166 -6.60 0.14 -14.37
N LEU A 167 -5.82 -0.94 -14.46
CA LEU A 167 -6.31 -2.23 -14.94
C LEU A 167 -6.47 -3.18 -13.75
N ILE A 168 -7.71 -3.58 -13.50
CA ILE A 168 -8.05 -4.60 -12.51
C ILE A 168 -7.99 -5.96 -13.18
N ILE A 169 -6.99 -6.77 -12.80
CA ILE A 169 -6.73 -8.08 -13.39
C ILE A 169 -7.42 -9.15 -12.56
N HIS A 170 -8.34 -9.88 -13.18
CA HIS A 170 -9.01 -11.04 -12.58
C HIS A 170 -8.19 -12.31 -12.85
N GLY A 171 -8.13 -13.22 -11.88
CA GLY A 171 -7.50 -14.53 -12.02
C GLY A 171 -8.34 -15.44 -12.91
N LEU A 172 -7.67 -16.23 -13.76
CA LEU A 172 -8.36 -17.22 -14.59
C LEU A 172 -8.97 -18.33 -13.71
N GLU A 173 -10.24 -18.67 -13.92
CA GLU A 173 -10.97 -19.75 -13.24
C GLU A 173 -10.25 -21.11 -13.36
N SER A 174 -9.49 -21.28 -14.44
CA SER A 174 -8.67 -22.47 -14.68
C SER A 174 -7.43 -22.58 -13.79
N GLY A 175 -7.04 -21.52 -13.07
CA GLY A 175 -5.73 -21.41 -12.40
C GLY A 175 -4.56 -21.21 -13.37
N GLY A 176 -4.87 -20.88 -14.63
CA GLY A 176 -3.90 -20.58 -15.70
C GLY A 176 -3.17 -19.25 -15.50
N ALA A 177 -2.43 -18.83 -16.52
CA ALA A 177 -1.75 -17.54 -16.57
C ALA A 177 -2.17 -16.73 -17.80
N TYR A 178 -2.05 -15.41 -17.70
CA TYR A 178 -1.98 -14.52 -18.85
C TYR A 178 -0.61 -14.68 -19.51
N TYR A 179 -0.57 -15.31 -20.69
CA TYR A 179 0.66 -15.55 -21.45
C TYR A 179 1.01 -14.36 -22.33
N GLU A 180 1.42 -13.26 -21.71
CA GLU A 180 1.60 -11.96 -22.36
C GLU A 180 2.84 -11.25 -21.82
N SER A 181 3.46 -10.39 -22.64
CA SER A 181 4.45 -9.40 -22.18
C SER A 181 3.77 -8.06 -22.00
N ILE A 182 4.16 -7.33 -20.96
CA ILE A 182 3.73 -5.96 -20.70
C ILE A 182 4.84 -5.02 -21.14
N ASP A 183 4.65 -4.35 -22.27
CA ASP A 183 5.56 -3.33 -22.78
C ASP A 183 4.94 -1.94 -22.56
N HIS A 184 5.45 -1.19 -21.57
CA HIS A 184 4.97 0.15 -21.26
C HIS A 184 6.13 1.16 -21.39
N HIS A 185 6.10 1.95 -22.46
CA HIS A 185 7.17 2.92 -22.79
C HIS A 185 6.61 4.33 -22.98
N GLY A 186 5.38 4.56 -22.49
CA GLY A 186 4.71 5.85 -22.54
C GLY A 186 5.32 6.86 -21.55
N SER A 187 4.63 7.98 -21.38
CA SER A 187 4.89 8.93 -20.29
C SER A 187 3.85 8.82 -19.17
N GLU A 188 2.83 8.01 -19.39
CA GLU A 188 1.66 7.88 -18.53
C GLU A 188 1.90 6.83 -17.44
N ALA A 189 1.23 7.00 -16.31
CA ALA A 189 1.29 6.07 -15.20
C ALA A 189 0.27 4.94 -15.41
N LEU A 190 0.70 3.70 -15.22
CA LEU A 190 -0.16 2.52 -15.35
C LEU A 190 -0.17 1.76 -14.04
N ALA A 191 -1.36 1.37 -13.57
CA ALA A 191 -1.52 0.49 -12.44
C ALA A 191 -2.16 -0.83 -12.86
N LEU A 192 -1.50 -1.94 -12.54
CA LEU A 192 -2.05 -3.30 -12.66
C LEU A 192 -2.33 -3.83 -11.25
N LEU A 193 -3.60 -3.92 -10.88
CA LEU A 193 -4.02 -4.36 -9.57
C LEU A 193 -4.77 -5.69 -9.69
N ALA A 194 -4.51 -6.63 -8.80
CA ALA A 194 -5.35 -7.82 -8.69
C ALA A 194 -6.77 -7.44 -8.26
N ALA A 195 -7.76 -8.15 -8.80
CA ALA A 195 -9.12 -8.09 -8.29
C ALA A 195 -9.17 -8.51 -6.81
N PRO A 196 -10.11 -7.96 -6.00
CA PRO A 196 -10.17 -8.26 -4.58
C PRO A 196 -10.29 -9.76 -4.26
N GLY A 197 -9.35 -10.28 -3.48
CA GLY A 197 -9.31 -11.69 -3.07
C GLY A 197 -8.70 -12.65 -4.09
N GLU A 198 -8.15 -12.12 -5.18
CA GLU A 198 -7.51 -12.90 -6.24
C GLU A 198 -5.99 -12.64 -6.30
N PHE A 199 -5.28 -13.53 -6.99
CA PHE A 199 -3.83 -13.45 -7.22
C PHE A 199 -3.56 -13.89 -8.67
N PRO A 200 -3.92 -13.07 -9.68
CA PRO A 200 -3.76 -13.44 -11.08
C PRO A 200 -2.29 -13.64 -11.43
N ARG A 201 -2.03 -14.68 -12.24
CA ARG A 201 -0.69 -15.01 -12.73
C ARG A 201 -0.46 -14.45 -14.12
N ILE A 202 0.64 -13.73 -14.30
CA ILE A 202 1.15 -13.26 -15.58
C ILE A 202 2.42 -14.07 -15.89
N GLU A 203 2.48 -14.66 -17.07
CA GLU A 203 3.61 -15.47 -17.51
C GLU A 203 4.21 -14.90 -18.80
N GLY A 204 5.42 -14.35 -18.69
CA GLY A 204 6.13 -13.82 -19.84
C GLY A 204 6.68 -14.92 -20.76
N PRO A 205 6.80 -14.66 -22.07
CA PRO A 205 7.41 -15.60 -23.00
C PRO A 205 8.89 -15.82 -22.66
N ALA A 206 9.40 -17.03 -22.93
CA ALA A 206 10.75 -17.42 -22.48
C ALA A 206 11.92 -16.59 -23.06
N SER A 207 11.69 -15.84 -24.14
CA SER A 207 12.75 -15.11 -24.87
C SER A 207 12.66 -13.59 -24.75
N GLN A 208 11.72 -13.06 -23.97
CA GLN A 208 11.55 -11.62 -23.77
C GLN A 208 11.22 -11.35 -22.30
N PRO A 209 11.49 -10.14 -21.79
CA PRO A 209 11.01 -9.74 -20.47
C PRO A 209 9.49 -9.93 -20.37
N ALA A 210 9.02 -10.35 -19.21
CA ALA A 210 7.58 -10.35 -18.91
C ALA A 210 7.05 -8.92 -18.79
N ILE A 211 7.91 -8.01 -18.31
CA ILE A 211 7.64 -6.59 -18.22
C ILE A 211 8.84 -5.84 -18.78
N SER A 212 8.59 -4.90 -19.68
CA SER A 212 9.56 -3.91 -20.16
C SER A 212 9.01 -2.51 -19.92
N LEU A 213 9.76 -1.70 -19.18
CA LEU A 213 9.37 -0.35 -18.77
C LEU A 213 10.41 0.68 -19.23
N GLY A 214 9.94 1.73 -19.93
CA GLY A 214 10.75 2.87 -20.36
C GLY A 214 10.55 4.10 -19.47
N TYR A 215 10.37 5.29 -20.05
CA TYR A 215 10.15 6.59 -19.36
C TYR A 215 8.80 6.71 -18.60
N SER A 216 8.23 5.61 -18.13
CA SER A 216 6.90 5.52 -17.53
C SER A 216 6.93 4.99 -16.09
N GLU A 217 5.80 5.12 -15.42
CA GLU A 217 5.56 4.55 -14.09
C GLU A 217 4.63 3.33 -14.19
N LEU A 218 4.97 2.26 -13.48
CA LEU A 218 4.17 1.04 -13.40
C LEU A 218 3.98 0.62 -11.95
N TYR A 219 2.72 0.60 -11.51
CA TYR A 219 2.31 0.12 -10.19
C TYR A 219 1.75 -1.28 -10.31
N LEU A 220 2.27 -2.22 -9.52
CA LEU A 220 1.84 -3.61 -9.45
C LEU A 220 1.37 -3.92 -8.03
N ARG A 221 0.15 -4.45 -7.88
CA ARG A 221 -0.36 -4.94 -6.59
C ARG A 221 -1.04 -6.29 -6.67
N GLY A 222 -0.65 -7.22 -5.80
CA GLY A 222 -1.34 -8.52 -5.64
C GLY A 222 -1.16 -9.47 -6.83
N LEU A 223 -0.15 -9.24 -7.68
CA LEU A 223 0.08 -10.02 -8.89
C LEU A 223 1.13 -11.11 -8.64
N GLU A 224 1.01 -12.21 -9.37
CA GLU A 224 2.06 -13.22 -9.49
C GLU A 224 2.68 -13.16 -10.89
N ILE A 225 4.00 -12.95 -10.98
CA ILE A 225 4.74 -12.84 -12.23
C ILE A 225 5.69 -14.00 -12.37
N HIS A 226 5.47 -14.83 -13.39
CA HIS A 226 6.37 -15.92 -13.78
C HIS A 226 7.13 -15.49 -15.01
N THR A 227 8.45 -15.55 -14.95
CA THR A 227 9.26 -15.05 -16.06
C THR A 227 10.56 -15.84 -16.21
N ASN A 228 11.00 -16.00 -17.46
CA ASN A 228 12.35 -16.47 -17.80
C ASN A 228 13.19 -15.36 -18.44
N GLY A 229 12.55 -14.27 -18.90
CA GLY A 229 13.24 -13.11 -19.47
C GLY A 229 13.43 -11.95 -18.49
N GLY A 230 12.96 -12.12 -17.24
CA GLY A 230 13.03 -11.11 -16.19
C GLY A 230 12.00 -9.99 -16.36
N ILE A 231 12.25 -8.89 -15.64
CA ILE A 231 11.61 -7.58 -15.74
C ILE A 231 12.72 -6.58 -16.07
N TYR A 232 12.52 -5.77 -17.10
CA TYR A 232 13.50 -4.80 -17.58
C TYR A 232 12.97 -3.39 -17.42
N VAL A 233 13.69 -2.54 -16.68
CA VAL A 233 13.34 -1.13 -16.49
C VAL A 233 14.53 -0.27 -16.92
N ASP A 234 14.30 0.62 -17.87
CA ASP A 234 15.33 1.52 -18.39
C ASP A 234 14.88 2.98 -18.40
N ASN A 235 15.77 3.87 -18.83
CA ASN A 235 15.44 5.26 -19.19
C ASN A 235 14.62 6.01 -18.13
N GLN A 236 15.01 5.91 -16.86
CA GLN A 236 14.33 6.57 -15.73
C GLN A 236 12.92 6.03 -15.41
N GLY A 237 12.53 4.87 -15.95
CA GLY A 237 11.30 4.19 -15.58
C GLY A 237 11.20 3.87 -14.11
N GLN A 238 9.99 3.89 -13.57
CA GLN A 238 9.71 3.65 -12.16
C GLN A 238 8.79 2.45 -11.99
N LEU A 239 9.32 1.36 -11.41
CA LEU A 239 8.55 0.17 -11.09
C LEU A 239 8.22 0.15 -9.60
N HIS A 240 6.92 0.15 -9.28
CA HIS A 240 6.39 0.07 -7.92
C HIS A 240 5.69 -1.28 -7.72
N MET A 241 6.17 -2.09 -6.80
CA MET A 241 5.68 -3.45 -6.53
C MET A 241 5.25 -3.58 -5.07
N HIS A 242 3.95 -3.68 -4.85
CA HIS A 242 3.36 -3.88 -3.54
C HIS A 242 2.66 -5.25 -3.52
N ASP A 243 2.83 -6.05 -2.47
CA ASP A 243 2.14 -7.34 -2.34
C ASP A 243 2.31 -8.26 -3.58
N THR A 244 3.44 -8.16 -4.28
CA THR A 244 3.67 -8.80 -5.58
C THR A 244 4.64 -9.95 -5.43
N LYS A 245 4.42 -11.03 -6.18
CA LYS A 245 5.26 -12.23 -6.19
C LYS A 245 5.92 -12.37 -7.55
N VAL A 246 7.26 -12.44 -7.60
CA VAL A 246 8.02 -12.65 -8.83
C VAL A 246 8.81 -13.94 -8.74
N TYR A 247 8.52 -14.86 -9.65
CA TYR A 247 9.18 -16.15 -9.77
C TYR A 247 9.95 -16.21 -11.07
N PHE A 248 11.24 -15.94 -10.97
CA PHE A 248 12.16 -16.17 -12.06
C PHE A 248 12.65 -17.61 -12.03
N VAL A 249 12.43 -18.36 -13.10
CA VAL A 249 12.70 -19.81 -13.13
C VAL A 249 14.13 -20.10 -13.55
N ASP A 250 14.60 -19.49 -14.63
CA ASP A 250 15.91 -19.73 -15.25
C ASP A 250 16.47 -18.47 -15.92
N GLY A 251 17.79 -18.30 -15.88
CA GLY A 251 18.53 -17.18 -16.45
C GLY A 251 19.38 -16.42 -15.41
N ASP A 252 19.88 -15.25 -15.83
CA ASP A 252 20.82 -14.49 -15.00
C ASP A 252 20.10 -13.49 -14.07
N GLU A 253 19.02 -12.84 -14.48
CA GLU A 253 18.51 -11.60 -13.85
C GLU A 253 16.98 -11.61 -13.79
N ALA A 254 16.42 -11.45 -12.58
CA ALA A 254 14.96 -11.42 -12.42
C ALA A 254 14.41 -10.00 -12.63
N ILE A 255 15.14 -8.99 -12.18
CA ILE A 255 14.85 -7.58 -12.41
C ILE A 255 16.15 -6.89 -12.81
N GLU A 256 16.15 -6.17 -13.92
CA GLU A 256 17.27 -5.32 -14.36
C GLU A 256 16.82 -3.85 -14.38
N LEU A 257 17.58 -2.99 -13.70
CA LEU A 257 17.39 -1.54 -13.63
C LEU A 257 18.55 -0.83 -14.30
N TYR A 258 18.26 0.01 -15.28
CA TYR A 258 19.27 0.67 -16.12
C TYR A 258 18.98 2.17 -16.32
N ALA A 259 20.02 2.96 -16.54
CA ALA A 259 19.93 4.37 -16.95
C ALA A 259 18.97 5.22 -16.09
N GLY A 260 19.20 5.24 -14.77
CA GLY A 260 18.39 6.01 -13.82
C GLY A 260 17.04 5.40 -13.45
N ALA A 261 16.74 4.18 -13.90
CA ALA A 261 15.54 3.44 -13.50
C ALA A 261 15.44 3.25 -11.97
N GLY A 262 14.20 3.19 -11.47
CA GLY A 262 13.88 3.00 -10.06
C GLY A 262 13.05 1.75 -9.81
N LEU A 263 13.32 1.09 -8.68
CA LEU A 263 12.47 0.02 -8.13
C LEU A 263 12.03 0.40 -6.72
N THR A 264 10.72 0.49 -6.50
CA THR A 264 10.14 0.47 -5.15
C THR A 264 9.48 -0.88 -4.94
N MET A 265 9.97 -1.67 -3.97
CA MET A 265 9.39 -2.98 -3.68
C MET A 265 9.03 -3.09 -2.19
N ARG A 266 7.77 -3.39 -1.91
CA ARG A 266 7.22 -3.43 -0.55
C ARG A 266 6.37 -4.68 -0.35
N ASN A 267 6.55 -5.35 0.78
CA ASN A 267 5.73 -6.51 1.16
C ASN A 267 5.64 -7.58 0.05
N SER A 268 6.75 -7.80 -0.66
CA SER A 268 6.77 -8.56 -1.91
C SER A 268 7.78 -9.72 -1.85
N MET A 269 7.59 -10.71 -2.71
CA MET A 269 8.46 -11.88 -2.81
C MET A 269 9.19 -11.91 -4.15
N LEU A 270 10.48 -12.16 -4.13
CA LEU A 270 11.31 -12.27 -5.33
C LEU A 270 12.17 -13.53 -5.27
N ARG A 271 11.98 -14.43 -6.24
CA ARG A 271 12.97 -15.45 -6.57
C ARG A 271 13.86 -14.92 -7.68
N GLY A 272 15.16 -14.79 -7.42
CA GLY A 272 16.15 -14.33 -8.38
C GLY A 272 17.00 -13.18 -7.84
N LYS A 273 17.72 -12.50 -8.74
CA LYS A 273 18.58 -11.36 -8.40
C LYS A 273 18.07 -10.08 -9.07
N VAL A 274 18.32 -8.96 -8.41
CA VAL A 274 18.14 -7.61 -8.96
C VAL A 274 19.49 -7.09 -9.44
N VAL A 275 19.54 -6.62 -10.68
CA VAL A 275 20.71 -5.99 -11.29
C VAL A 275 20.47 -4.50 -11.42
N VAL A 276 21.44 -3.69 -10.99
CA VAL A 276 21.32 -2.23 -10.88
C VAL A 276 22.52 -1.55 -11.52
N ASN A 277 22.26 -0.75 -12.55
CA ASN A 277 23.29 -0.17 -13.41
C ASN A 277 23.02 1.31 -13.71
N ASP A 278 24.07 2.06 -14.04
CA ASP A 278 24.01 3.41 -14.64
C ASP A 278 23.05 4.38 -13.94
N ASP A 279 23.37 4.74 -12.70
CA ASP A 279 22.64 5.66 -11.82
C ASP A 279 21.21 5.20 -11.45
N ALA A 280 20.85 3.95 -11.73
CA ALA A 280 19.62 3.35 -11.21
C ALA A 280 19.61 3.26 -9.68
N PHE A 281 18.42 3.11 -9.09
CA PHE A 281 18.22 2.99 -7.65
C PHE A 281 17.13 2.00 -7.27
N PHE A 282 17.10 1.62 -6.00
CA PHE A 282 16.03 0.83 -5.43
C PHE A 282 15.71 1.26 -3.99
N ASP A 283 14.44 1.13 -3.61
CA ASP A 283 13.96 1.18 -2.23
C ASP A 283 13.13 -0.08 -1.95
N VAL A 284 13.70 -0.99 -1.16
CA VAL A 284 13.07 -2.27 -0.86
C VAL A 284 12.82 -2.42 0.62
N SER A 285 11.57 -2.69 0.97
CA SER A 285 11.14 -2.88 2.35
C SER A 285 10.23 -4.08 2.55
N TYR A 286 10.33 -4.72 3.73
CA TYR A 286 9.49 -5.86 4.12
C TYR A 286 9.35 -6.92 3.02
N SER A 287 10.41 -7.20 2.27
CA SER A 287 10.36 -8.12 1.14
C SER A 287 11.24 -9.34 1.38
N THR A 288 10.81 -10.48 0.84
CA THR A 288 11.54 -11.75 0.89
C THR A 288 12.20 -11.99 -0.46
N ILE A 289 13.54 -11.98 -0.49
CA ILE A 289 14.31 -12.23 -1.71
C ILE A 289 15.16 -13.48 -1.52
N TYR A 290 14.98 -14.45 -2.40
CA TYR A 290 15.80 -15.66 -2.48
C TYR A 290 16.48 -15.75 -3.84
N SER A 291 17.80 -15.64 -3.87
CA SER A 291 18.60 -15.58 -5.11
C SER A 291 19.40 -16.85 -5.41
N GLY A 292 19.22 -17.91 -4.63
CA GLY A 292 19.97 -19.15 -4.80
C GLY A 292 21.47 -18.94 -4.58
N ALA A 293 22.29 -19.39 -5.53
CA ALA A 293 23.75 -19.26 -5.48
C ALA A 293 24.28 -17.84 -5.80
N TRP A 294 23.41 -16.89 -6.13
CA TRP A 294 23.79 -15.53 -6.52
C TRP A 294 23.60 -14.53 -5.38
N SER A 295 24.21 -13.36 -5.52
CA SER A 295 23.89 -12.19 -4.70
C SER A 295 22.47 -11.71 -5.02
N PRO A 296 21.60 -11.42 -4.03
CA PRO A 296 20.27 -10.83 -4.26
C PRO A 296 20.31 -9.51 -5.02
N PHE A 297 21.38 -8.71 -4.82
CA PHE A 297 21.61 -7.45 -5.50
C PHE A 297 23.00 -7.39 -6.09
N TYR A 298 23.06 -7.19 -7.41
CA TYR A 298 24.29 -6.98 -8.15
C TYR A 298 24.30 -5.57 -8.73
N CYS A 299 25.36 -4.80 -8.48
CA CYS A 299 25.50 -3.45 -9.02
C CYS A 299 26.73 -3.38 -9.92
N SER A 300 26.58 -2.73 -11.08
CA SER A 300 27.71 -2.36 -11.92
C SER A 300 27.67 -0.87 -12.25
N GLY A 301 28.80 -0.19 -12.08
CA GLY A 301 28.87 1.27 -12.24
C GLY A 301 28.41 2.05 -11.01
N ALA A 302 28.17 3.34 -11.20
CA ALA A 302 27.61 4.20 -10.17
C ALA A 302 26.11 3.90 -10.00
N ILE A 303 25.64 3.89 -8.76
CA ILE A 303 24.22 3.77 -8.43
C ILE A 303 23.78 5.01 -7.65
N ALA A 304 22.52 5.39 -7.85
CA ALA A 304 21.90 6.43 -7.04
C ALA A 304 21.62 5.91 -5.60
N PRO A 305 21.38 6.82 -4.63
CA PRO A 305 21.09 6.43 -3.25
C PRO A 305 19.95 5.40 -3.19
N SER A 306 20.20 4.29 -2.51
CA SER A 306 19.28 3.14 -2.45
C SER A 306 19.09 2.66 -1.02
N SER A 307 17.97 2.00 -0.72
CA SER A 307 17.65 1.50 0.62
C SER A 307 17.16 0.06 0.65
N LEU A 308 17.59 -0.64 1.71
CA LEU A 308 17.11 -1.95 2.12
C LEU A 308 16.68 -1.89 3.57
N ARG A 309 15.41 -2.14 3.85
CA ARG A 309 14.88 -2.09 5.21
C ARG A 309 13.97 -3.26 5.54
N ASN A 310 14.18 -3.90 6.69
CA ASN A 310 13.25 -4.93 7.19
C ASN A 310 13.05 -6.12 6.22
N ASN A 311 14.02 -6.41 5.36
CA ASN A 311 13.94 -7.48 4.36
C ASN A 311 14.54 -8.79 4.85
N LEU A 312 14.10 -9.89 4.26
CA LEU A 312 14.78 -11.18 4.33
C LEU A 312 15.53 -11.41 3.01
N LEU A 313 16.87 -11.42 3.06
CA LEU A 313 17.73 -11.69 1.91
C LEU A 313 18.44 -13.03 2.11
N ALA A 314 17.96 -14.05 1.41
CA ALA A 314 18.39 -15.43 1.58
C ALA A 314 19.18 -15.94 0.36
N THR A 315 20.30 -16.61 0.62
CA THR A 315 21.17 -17.21 -0.39
C THR A 315 21.58 -18.62 0.00
N GLU A 316 22.02 -19.43 -0.97
CA GLU A 316 22.57 -20.76 -0.72
C GLU A 316 23.99 -20.69 -0.14
N GLU A 317 24.45 -21.83 0.40
CA GLU A 317 25.84 -21.95 0.86
C GLU A 317 26.82 -21.74 -0.31
N GLY A 318 27.82 -20.89 -0.09
CA GLY A 318 28.83 -20.56 -1.09
C GLY A 318 28.42 -19.48 -2.09
N ALA A 319 27.23 -18.91 -1.96
CA ALA A 319 26.84 -17.73 -2.72
C ALA A 319 27.78 -16.54 -2.47
N GLU A 320 27.86 -15.64 -3.46
CA GLU A 320 28.56 -14.37 -3.31
C GLU A 320 27.99 -13.54 -2.14
N THR A 321 28.77 -12.58 -1.64
CA THR A 321 28.28 -11.64 -0.63
C THR A 321 26.96 -11.02 -1.08
N ILE A 322 25.98 -10.96 -0.18
CA ILE A 322 24.59 -10.57 -0.45
C ILE A 322 24.41 -9.23 -1.17
N LEU A 323 25.42 -8.38 -1.12
CA LEU A 323 25.45 -7.12 -1.84
C LEU A 323 26.75 -7.04 -2.63
N GLY A 324 26.64 -7.06 -3.96
CA GLY A 324 27.70 -6.54 -4.83
C GLY A 324 27.82 -5.01 -4.76
N CYS A 325 26.75 -4.35 -4.29
CA CYS A 325 26.58 -2.90 -4.14
C CYS A 325 27.22 -2.37 -2.84
N LEU A 326 28.52 -2.59 -2.61
CA LEU A 326 29.17 -2.28 -1.31
C LEU A 326 29.57 -0.81 -1.14
N GLU A 327 28.88 0.13 -1.78
CA GLU A 327 29.21 1.56 -1.68
C GLU A 327 28.49 2.29 -0.52
N ALA A 328 29.07 3.41 -0.10
CA ALA A 328 28.60 4.20 1.06
C ALA A 328 27.21 4.82 0.90
N SER A 329 26.67 4.88 -0.33
CA SER A 329 25.39 5.50 -0.68
C SER A 329 24.16 4.68 -0.29
N MET A 330 24.33 3.42 0.10
CA MET A 330 23.21 2.55 0.46
C MET A 330 22.88 2.59 1.96
N LEU A 331 21.60 2.73 2.29
CA LEU A 331 21.06 2.57 3.63
C LEU A 331 20.51 1.15 3.81
N ALA A 332 21.17 0.31 4.61
CA ALA A 332 20.69 -1.04 4.92
C ALA A 332 20.51 -1.22 6.44
N ARG A 333 19.27 -1.40 6.91
CA ARG A 333 18.94 -1.55 8.34
C ARG A 333 17.82 -2.55 8.60
N GLY A 334 17.89 -3.28 9.71
CA GLY A 334 16.81 -4.18 10.15
C GLY A 334 16.58 -5.39 9.23
N ASN A 335 17.54 -5.74 8.37
CA ASN A 335 17.40 -6.88 7.46
C ASN A 335 17.89 -8.18 8.12
N ALA A 336 17.29 -9.30 7.73
CA ALA A 336 17.79 -10.64 7.99
C ALA A 336 18.54 -11.16 6.75
N LEU A 337 19.82 -11.49 6.89
CA LEU A 337 20.74 -11.71 5.78
C LEU A 337 21.47 -13.05 5.92
N SER A 338 21.53 -13.86 4.84
CA SER A 338 22.35 -15.08 4.85
C SER A 338 23.85 -14.85 5.10
N THR A 339 24.38 -13.69 4.68
CA THR A 339 25.74 -13.23 4.91
C THR A 339 25.73 -11.79 5.41
N GLY A 340 26.57 -11.44 6.39
CA GLY A 340 26.61 -10.07 6.91
C GLY A 340 27.14 -9.03 5.92
N ILE A 341 26.76 -7.77 6.12
CA ILE A 341 27.35 -6.60 5.46
C ILE A 341 28.32 -5.96 6.46
N PRO A 342 29.65 -6.05 6.28
CA PRO A 342 30.61 -5.60 7.29
C PRO A 342 30.43 -4.13 7.72
N SER A 343 29.95 -3.27 6.82
CA SER A 343 29.74 -1.84 7.06
C SER A 343 28.39 -1.50 7.73
N LYS A 344 27.49 -2.47 7.95
CA LYS A 344 26.12 -2.25 8.41
C LYS A 344 25.75 -3.25 9.53
N PRO A 345 26.20 -3.00 10.78
CA PRO A 345 26.05 -3.94 11.89
C PRO A 345 24.61 -4.11 12.38
N ASP A 346 23.69 -3.22 11.99
CA ASP A 346 22.27 -3.26 12.39
C ASP A 346 21.45 -4.32 11.63
N ASN A 347 22.10 -5.22 10.90
CA ASN A 347 21.47 -6.34 10.20
C ASN A 347 21.75 -7.65 10.92
N THR A 348 20.78 -8.56 10.88
CA THR A 348 20.86 -9.86 11.53
C THR A 348 21.41 -10.90 10.56
N ILE A 349 22.51 -11.57 10.92
CA ILE A 349 23.07 -12.66 10.12
C ILE A 349 22.38 -13.97 10.48
N ILE A 350 21.75 -14.62 9.50
CA ILE A 350 20.97 -15.84 9.70
C ILE A 350 21.59 -17.10 9.08
N GLY A 351 22.67 -16.94 8.30
CA GLY A 351 23.34 -18.04 7.60
C GLY A 351 22.67 -18.42 6.27
N PRO A 352 23.27 -19.33 5.49
CA PRO A 352 22.72 -19.74 4.20
C PRO A 352 21.37 -20.44 4.36
N ALA A 353 20.48 -20.25 3.39
CA ALA A 353 19.18 -20.88 3.32
C ALA A 353 19.26 -22.40 3.48
N GLN A 354 18.37 -22.95 4.32
CA GLN A 354 18.30 -24.38 4.60
C GLN A 354 16.96 -24.98 4.15
N PRO A 355 16.89 -26.29 3.93
CA PRO A 355 15.63 -26.97 3.63
C PRO A 355 14.53 -26.65 4.67
N GLY A 356 13.35 -26.26 4.17
CA GLY A 356 12.18 -25.93 4.99
C GLY A 356 12.16 -24.50 5.56
N TRP A 357 13.11 -23.64 5.16
CA TRP A 357 12.97 -22.19 5.37
C TRP A 357 11.85 -21.57 4.56
N PHE A 358 11.54 -22.15 3.40
CA PHE A 358 10.47 -21.74 2.52
C PHE A 358 9.54 -22.93 2.27
N ALA A 359 8.25 -22.66 2.03
CA ALA A 359 7.25 -23.68 1.74
C ALA A 359 7.56 -24.41 0.41
N ASP A 360 7.86 -23.66 -0.66
CA ASP A 360 8.37 -24.19 -1.93
C ASP A 360 9.26 -23.15 -2.65
N LEU A 361 10.51 -23.49 -2.96
CA LEU A 361 11.39 -22.57 -3.69
C LEU A 361 10.89 -22.21 -5.09
N GLN A 362 9.93 -22.96 -5.65
CA GLN A 362 9.18 -22.60 -6.86
C GLN A 362 7.74 -23.16 -6.78
N PRO A 363 6.67 -22.35 -6.67
CA PRO A 363 6.58 -20.89 -6.68
C PRO A 363 6.09 -20.33 -5.33
N ASN A 364 6.67 -20.74 -4.20
CA ASN A 364 6.12 -20.40 -2.89
C ASN A 364 7.22 -20.04 -1.86
N LEU A 365 7.68 -18.79 -1.93
CA LEU A 365 8.66 -18.24 -1.00
C LEU A 365 8.09 -17.89 0.38
N HIS A 366 6.88 -18.36 0.75
CA HIS A 366 6.40 -18.15 2.11
C HIS A 366 7.29 -18.89 3.10
N LEU A 367 7.50 -18.30 4.27
CA LEU A 367 8.36 -18.80 5.31
C LEU A 367 7.83 -20.12 5.84
N GLY A 368 8.73 -21.10 5.91
CA GLY A 368 8.48 -22.39 6.52
C GLY A 368 8.84 -22.40 8.00
N PRO A 369 8.45 -23.47 8.72
CA PRO A 369 8.63 -23.58 10.17
C PRO A 369 10.10 -23.69 10.62
N ASN A 370 11.04 -23.89 9.68
CA ASN A 370 12.46 -24.02 10.00
C ASN A 370 13.25 -22.71 9.80
N ILE A 371 12.58 -21.59 9.50
CA ILE A 371 13.26 -20.29 9.41
C ILE A 371 13.90 -19.93 10.78
N PRO A 372 15.10 -19.34 10.82
CA PRO A 372 15.74 -19.00 12.10
C PRO A 372 14.91 -17.99 12.88
N LEU A 373 14.72 -18.23 14.19
CA LEU A 373 13.95 -17.33 15.07
C LEU A 373 14.50 -15.90 15.13
N SER A 374 15.77 -15.70 14.77
CA SER A 374 16.37 -14.38 14.67
C SER A 374 15.74 -13.51 13.56
N VAL A 375 15.04 -14.10 12.59
CA VAL A 375 14.25 -13.35 11.58
C VAL A 375 13.07 -12.63 12.24
N ALA A 376 12.48 -13.21 13.30
CA ALA A 376 11.32 -12.67 14.02
C ALA A 376 11.59 -11.38 14.80
N THR A 377 12.86 -11.01 14.97
CA THR A 377 13.28 -9.79 15.69
C THR A 377 14.25 -8.95 14.88
N ALA A 378 14.42 -9.24 13.59
CA ALA A 378 15.39 -8.56 12.74
C ALA A 378 14.89 -7.18 12.29
N ALA A 379 13.60 -7.06 11.98
CA ALA A 379 12.99 -5.82 11.53
C ALA A 379 12.68 -4.90 12.72
N THR A 380 12.66 -3.60 12.47
CA THR A 380 12.14 -2.59 13.39
C THR A 380 11.03 -1.82 12.67
N TRP A 381 9.82 -1.88 13.20
CA TRP A 381 8.66 -1.23 12.59
C TRP A 381 8.70 0.29 12.74
N SER A 382 8.16 0.98 11.75
CA SER A 382 7.99 2.43 11.67
C SER A 382 6.63 2.80 11.07
N ALA A 383 6.13 4.00 11.32
CA ALA A 383 4.80 4.46 10.87
C ALA A 383 4.50 4.23 9.38
N ASP A 384 5.54 4.31 8.52
CA ASP A 384 5.39 4.14 7.08
C ASP A 384 5.35 2.68 6.63
N ASP A 385 5.42 1.70 7.54
CA ASP A 385 5.49 0.28 7.23
C ASP A 385 4.14 -0.39 6.95
N PRO A 386 4.13 -1.52 6.21
CA PRO A 386 2.93 -2.32 6.05
C PRO A 386 2.34 -2.70 7.41
N SER A 387 1.04 -2.47 7.58
CA SER A 387 0.29 -2.91 8.77
C SER A 387 -0.10 -4.38 8.70
N VAL A 388 -0.03 -4.99 7.51
CA VAL A 388 -0.24 -6.42 7.26
C VAL A 388 0.90 -6.96 6.40
N ASP A 389 1.13 -8.27 6.47
CA ASP A 389 2.04 -8.99 5.59
C ASP A 389 1.36 -9.37 4.26
N ILE A 390 2.08 -10.05 3.36
CA ILE A 390 1.57 -10.38 2.01
C ILE A 390 0.36 -11.33 2.04
N ASP A 391 0.13 -12.04 3.15
CA ASP A 391 -1.00 -12.95 3.36
C ASP A 391 -2.16 -12.26 4.11
N GLY A 392 -2.01 -10.98 4.45
CA GLY A 392 -2.98 -10.23 5.23
C GLY A 392 -2.88 -10.45 6.74
N ASN A 393 -1.84 -11.12 7.24
CA ASN A 393 -1.61 -11.25 8.68
C ASN A 393 -1.17 -9.89 9.26
N PRO A 394 -1.73 -9.45 10.40
CA PRO A 394 -1.37 -8.18 11.00
C PRO A 394 0.10 -8.16 11.47
N ARG A 395 0.76 -7.03 11.24
CA ARG A 395 2.07 -6.69 11.80
C ARG A 395 1.90 -5.80 13.04
N SER A 396 2.97 -5.66 13.82
CA SER A 396 2.99 -4.65 14.89
C SER A 396 2.76 -3.27 14.27
N ALA A 397 1.98 -2.41 14.92
CA ALA A 397 1.76 -1.02 14.51
C ALA A 397 2.39 -0.02 15.50
N GLU A 398 3.33 -0.48 16.33
CA GLU A 398 4.02 0.34 17.32
C GLU A 398 5.44 0.71 16.85
N GLU A 399 5.70 2.01 16.76
CA GLU A 399 6.99 2.59 16.36
C GLU A 399 8.15 2.02 17.19
N GLY A 400 9.19 1.56 16.49
CA GLY A 400 10.41 1.05 17.12
C GLY A 400 10.31 -0.39 17.66
N VAL A 401 9.15 -1.04 17.56
CA VAL A 401 8.99 -2.43 18.00
C VAL A 401 9.66 -3.37 17.00
N GLN A 402 10.42 -4.34 17.54
CA GLN A 402 11.05 -5.38 16.73
C GLN A 402 10.01 -6.36 16.18
N GLY A 403 10.25 -6.87 14.97
CA GLY A 403 9.37 -7.83 14.32
C GLY A 403 10.03 -8.67 13.24
N TRP A 404 9.19 -9.40 12.52
CA TRP A 404 9.61 -10.26 11.40
C TRP A 404 10.11 -9.43 10.23
N ALA A 405 11.33 -9.74 9.78
CA ALA A 405 11.83 -9.27 8.49
C ALA A 405 11.33 -10.18 7.36
N GLY A 406 11.09 -9.60 6.19
CA GLY A 406 10.52 -10.30 5.03
C GLY A 406 9.05 -9.98 4.79
N ALA A 407 8.50 -10.54 3.70
CA ALA A 407 7.15 -10.30 3.20
C ALA A 407 6.04 -10.93 4.02
N ASP A 408 6.36 -11.93 4.83
CA ASP A 408 5.39 -12.79 5.49
C ASP A 408 5.90 -13.30 6.86
N VAL A 409 5.04 -14.00 7.58
CA VAL A 409 5.35 -14.70 8.82
C VAL A 409 5.04 -16.21 8.69
N PRO A 410 5.76 -17.12 9.40
CA PRO A 410 5.60 -18.57 9.23
C PRO A 410 4.30 -19.19 9.75
#